data_AF-A0A286F5Q3-F1
#
_entry.id   AF-A0A286F5Q3-F1
#
_cell.length_a   1.000
_cell.length_b   1.000
_cell.length_c   1.000
_cell.angle_alpha   90.00
_cell.angle_beta   90.00
_cell.angle_gamma   90.00
#
_symmetry.space_group_name_H-M   'P 1'
#
loop_
_entity.id
_entity.type
_entity.pdbx_description
1 polymer ?
#
loop_
_entity_poly.entity_id
_entity_poly.type
_entity_poly.pdbx_seq_one_letter_code
_entity_poly.pdbx_strand_id
1 'polypeptide(L)' 'MNKVIHPQYITDEHGKRVSVVLPIQQWQQVLEELEELDDIKLYDEVKARKEPTISLAEYRQKRQRANG' A
#
# COMPACT_ATOMS: atom_id res chain seq x y z
N MET A 1 6.87 13.43 1.25
CA MET A 1 8.22 13.67 1.81
C MET A 1 9.12 12.59 1.24
N ASN A 2 10.25 12.92 0.61
CA ASN A 2 11.21 11.88 0.20
C ASN A 2 11.86 11.30 1.45
N LYS A 3 11.48 10.07 1.79
CA LYS A 3 12.09 9.33 2.90
C LYS A 3 13.39 8.70 2.38
N VAL A 4 14.51 9.01 3.05
CA VAL A 4 15.84 8.55 2.65
C VAL A 4 16.13 7.20 3.30
N ILE A 5 16.43 6.19 2.50
CA ILE A 5 16.89 4.86 2.98
C ILE A 5 18.41 4.78 2.95
N HIS A 6 19.00 3.98 3.86
CA HIS A 6 20.44 3.79 3.99
C HIS A 6 20.80 2.30 3.81
N PRO A 7 20.71 1.76 2.58
CA PRO A 7 20.98 0.37 2.32
C PRO A 7 22.47 0.03 2.43
N GLN A 8 22.77 -1.11 3.04
CA GLN A 8 24.05 -1.78 2.90
C GLN A 8 23.89 -2.95 1.94
N TYR A 9 24.82 -3.12 1.01
CA TYR A 9 24.73 -4.17 -0.01
C TYR A 9 25.73 -5.29 0.28
N ILE A 10 25.27 -6.52 0.16
CA ILE A 10 26.11 -7.72 0.15
C ILE A 10 26.36 -8.07 -1.32
N THR A 11 27.62 -8.26 -1.69
CA THR A 11 28.05 -8.58 -3.06
C THR A 11 28.58 -10.00 -3.18
N ASP A 12 28.41 -10.60 -4.35
CA ASP A 12 29.08 -11.85 -4.71
C ASP A 12 30.56 -11.65 -5.05
N GLU A 13 31.24 -12.73 -5.43
CA GLU A 13 32.66 -12.76 -5.80
C GLU A 13 33.02 -11.94 -7.04
N HIS A 14 32.02 -11.59 -7.87
CA HIS A 14 32.18 -10.73 -9.03
C HIS A 14 31.82 -9.26 -8.72
N GLY A 15 31.51 -8.94 -7.46
CA GLY A 15 31.14 -7.60 -7.02
C GLY A 15 29.68 -7.23 -7.34
N LYS A 16 28.86 -8.18 -7.80
CA LYS A 16 27.44 -7.92 -8.08
C LYS A 16 26.66 -7.94 -6.77
N ARG A 17 25.80 -6.94 -6.56
CA ARG A 17 24.92 -6.83 -5.39
C ARG A 17 23.85 -7.93 -5.46
N VAL A 18 23.81 -8.80 -4.45
CA VAL A 18 22.88 -9.94 -4.39
C VAL A 18 21.88 -9.83 -3.24
N SER A 19 22.19 -9.01 -2.23
CA SER A 19 21.27 -8.76 -1.12
C SER A 19 21.45 -7.35 -0.56
N VAL A 20 20.43 -6.88 0.15
CA VAL A 20 20.43 -5.58 0.84
C VAL A 20 20.08 -5.80 2.31
N VAL A 21 20.77 -5.07 3.18
CA VAL A 21 20.48 -5.00 4.61
C VAL A 21 20.02 -3.57 4.90
N LEU A 22 18.87 -3.47 5.56
CA LEU A 22 18.29 -2.20 6.01
C LEU A 22 18.11 -2.24 7.53
N PRO A 23 18.26 -1.09 8.23
CA PRO A 23 17.71 -0.92 9.56
C PRO A 23 16.23 -1.31 9.60
N ILE A 24 15.80 -1.97 10.68
CA ILE A 24 14.44 -2.51 10.76
C ILE A 24 13.36 -1.45 10.55
N GLN A 25 13.58 -0.22 11.03
CA GLN A 25 12.63 0.88 10.82
C GLN A 25 12.50 1.25 9.34
N GLN A 26 13.59 1.21 8.59
CA GLN A 26 13.56 1.51 7.15
C GLN A 26 12.92 0.37 6.36
N TRP A 27 13.11 -0.89 6.77
CA TRP A 27 12.41 -2.02 6.16
C TRP A 27 10.90 -1.94 6.40
N GLN A 28 10.47 -1.65 7.64
CA GLN A 28 9.05 -1.47 7.97
C GLN A 28 8.41 -0.35 7.15
N GLN A 29 9.14 0.75 6.94
CA GLN A 29 8.68 1.85 6.11
C GLN A 29 8.51 1.44 4.64
N VAL A 30 9.41 0.61 4.10
CA VAL A 30 9.26 0.07 2.73
C VAL A 30 7.99 -0.78 2.64
N LEU A 31 7.70 -1.61 3.65
CA LEU A 31 6.47 -2.41 3.68
C LEU A 31 5.20 -1.53 3.72
N GLU A 32 5.20 -0.49 4.54
CA GLU A 32 4.08 0.47 4.64
C GLU A 32 3.83 1.19 3.30
N GLU A 33 4.87 1.63 2.60
CA GLU A 33 4.73 2.28 1.29
C GLU A 33 4.24 1.31 0.20
N LEU A 34 4.60 0.02 0.30
CA LEU A 34 4.07 -1.00 -0.61
C LEU A 34 2.58 -1.26 -0.38
N GLU A 35 2.14 -1.29 0.89
CA GLU A 35 0.72 -1.42 1.24
C GLU A 35 -0.09 -0.23 0.73
N GLU A 36 0.38 1.00 0.94
CA GLU A 36 -0.26 2.21 0.41
C GLU A 36 -0.36 2.16 -1.13
N LEU A 37 0.68 1.68 -1.81
CA LEU A 37 0.67 1.54 -3.26
C LEU A 37 -0.37 0.52 -3.74
N ASP A 38 -0.53 -0.59 -3.03
CA ASP A 38 -1.52 -1.61 -3.37
C ASP A 38 -2.95 -1.12 -3.11
N ASP A 39 -3.18 -0.34 -2.05
CA ASP A 39 -4.45 0.35 -1.81
C ASP A 39 -4.80 1.32 -2.94
N ILE A 40 -3.82 2.08 -3.45
CA ILE A 40 -4.01 2.97 -4.60
C ILE A 40 -4.39 2.18 -5.86
N LYS A 41 -3.68 1.09 -6.16
CA LYS A 41 -4.01 0.23 -7.31
C LYS A 41 -5.42 -0.34 -7.21
N LEU A 42 -5.79 -0.85 -6.02
CA LEU A 42 -7.12 -1.40 -5.79
C LEU A 42 -8.20 -0.33 -5.95
N TYR A 43 -7.96 0.87 -5.43
CA TYR A 43 -8.85 2.00 -5.65
C TYR A 43 -9.05 2.30 -7.13
N ASP A 44 -7.97 2.40 -7.91
CA ASP A 44 -8.02 2.68 -9.35
C ASP A 44 -8.77 1.57 -10.10
N GLU A 45 -8.50 0.31 -9.80
CA GLU A 45 -9.20 -0.84 -10.38
C GLU A 45 -10.71 -0.78 -10.12
N VAL A 46 -11.12 -0.47 -8.89
CA VAL A 46 -12.54 -0.36 -8.52
C VAL A 46 -13.18 0.85 -9.21
N LYS A 47 -12.51 2.00 -9.26
CA LYS A 47 -13.04 3.20 -9.91
C LYS A 47 -13.15 3.05 -11.42
N ALA A 48 -12.25 2.29 -12.07
CA ALA A 48 -12.32 2.00 -13.49
C ALA A 48 -13.60 1.25 -13.89
N ARG A 49 -14.20 0.48 -12.99
CA ARG A 49 -15.45 -0.26 -13.22
C ARG A 49 -16.69 0.64 -13.31
N LYS A 50 -16.59 1.91 -12.90
CA LYS A 50 -17.69 2.90 -12.90
C LYS A 50 -18.96 2.39 -12.23
N GLU A 51 -18.79 1.62 -11.14
CA GLU A 51 -19.91 1.09 -10.38
C GLU A 51 -20.77 2.22 -9.78
N PRO A 52 -22.10 2.04 -9.66
CA PRO A 52 -22.96 3.03 -9.04
C PRO A 52 -22.50 3.35 -7.63
N THR A 53 -22.29 4.64 -7.35
CA THR A 53 -21.97 5.11 -6.00
C THR A 53 -23.23 5.56 -5.28
N ILE A 54 -23.26 5.35 -3.97
CA ILE A 54 -24.32 5.88 -3.10
C ILE A 54 -23.71 6.87 -2.12
N SER A 55 -24.52 7.82 -1.66
CA SER A 55 -24.06 8.74 -0.61
C SER A 55 -23.90 8.02 0.73
N LEU A 56 -23.05 8.56 1.61
CA LEU A 56 -22.90 8.03 2.97
C LEU A 56 -24.22 8.03 3.75
N ALA A 57 -25.06 9.05 3.54
CA ALA A 57 -26.38 9.14 4.16
C ALA A 57 -27.30 8.00 3.70
N GLU A 58 -27.35 7.73 2.40
CA GLU A 58 -28.12 6.63 1.82
C GLU A 58 -27.61 5.27 2.33
N TYR A 59 -26.28 5.07 2.35
CA TYR A 59 -25.67 3.85 2.92
C TYR A 59 -26.11 3.62 4.37
N ARG A 60 -26.04 4.66 5.22
CA ARG A 60 -26.45 4.56 6.64
C ARG A 60 -27.93 4.20 6.78
N GLN A 61 -28.81 4.79 5.97
CA GLN A 61 -30.23 4.47 5.96
C GLN A 61 -30.48 3.01 5.54
N LYS A 62 -29.83 2.54 4.47
CA LYS A 62 -29.91 1.14 4.03
C LYS A 62 -29.46 0.17 5.12
N ARG A 63 -28.33 0.45 5.79
CA ARG A 63 -27.78 -0.43 6.83
C ARG A 63 -28.63 -0.47 8.11
N GLN A 64 -29.24 0.64 8.50
CA GLN A 64 -30.15 0.69 9.66
C GLN A 64 -31.43 -0.14 9.42
N ARG A 65 -31.95 -0.14 8.19
CA ARG A 65 -33.14 -0.93 7.81
C ARG A 65 -32.88 -2.43 7.72
N ALA A 66 -31.63 -2.86 7.54
CA ALA A 66 -31.26 -4.27 7.42
C ALA A 66 -30.95 -4.94 8.79
N ASN A 67 -30.71 -4.15 9.83
CA ASN A 67 -30.32 -4.62 11.17
C ASN A 67 -31.42 -4.43 12.23
N GLY A 68 -32.65 -4.08 11.81
CA GLY A 68 -33.85 -4.02 12.65
C GLY A 68 -34.92 -4.94 12.10
#